data_AF-A0A6A4EHG0-F1
#
_entry.id   AF-A0A6A4EHG0-F1
#
_cell.length_a   1.000
_cell.length_b   1.000
_cell.length_c   1.000
_cell.angle_alpha   90.00
_cell.angle_beta   90.00
_cell.angle_gamma   90.00
#
_symmetry.space_group_name_H-M   'P 1'
#
loop_
_entity.id
_entity.type
_entity.pdbx_description
1 polymer ?
#
loop_
_entity_poly.entity_id
_entity_poly.type
_entity_poly.pdbx_seq_one_letter_code
_entity_poly.pdbx_strand_id
1 'polypeptide(L)'
;MKVEEGQEDNSAMTASASAGETALSEMNAAFASCLSLVCPPIQYPPHCRFNPVRDAADTAEIEARLEEFFVHAKQLEQLFLNDAASSLSSMSLETADADANAAGRQQQSELELEILNLEAELAEKSDLIDKYTDVVRGWEGKFKRLDHRMSPDRE
;
A
#
# COMPACT_ATOMS: atom_id res chain seq x y z
N MET A 1 8.22 33.50 34.00
CA MET A 1 8.82 32.47 33.14
C MET A 1 7.77 31.39 33.00
N LYS A 2 7.09 31.34 31.86
CA LYS A 2 5.97 30.45 31.57
C LYS A 2 6.59 29.17 31.00
N VAL A 3 6.39 28.05 31.67
CA VAL A 3 6.84 26.72 31.19
C VAL A 3 5.59 26.05 30.63
N GLU A 4 5.45 26.06 29.32
CA GLU A 4 4.50 25.22 28.56
C GLU A 4 5.35 24.14 27.88
N GLU A 5 5.34 22.93 28.43
CA GLU A 5 5.90 21.73 27.80
C GLU A 5 4.81 20.64 27.80
N GLY A 6 4.54 20.07 26.63
CA GLY A 6 4.19 18.65 26.49
C GLY A 6 2.71 18.23 26.49
N GLN A 7 1.80 18.92 25.78
CA GLN A 7 0.39 18.48 25.71
C GLN A 7 -0.13 18.08 24.31
N GLU A 8 0.69 18.18 23.25
CA GLU A 8 0.23 17.92 21.88
C GLU A 8 0.33 16.44 21.47
N ASP A 9 1.37 15.69 21.89
CA ASP A 9 1.54 14.28 21.50
C ASP A 9 0.51 13.33 22.14
N ASN A 10 0.13 13.58 23.39
CA ASN A 10 -0.82 12.72 24.10
C ASN A 10 -2.26 12.85 23.59
N SER A 11 -2.59 13.97 22.93
CA SER A 11 -3.91 14.21 22.33
C SER A 11 -4.06 13.52 20.96
N ALA A 12 -2.99 13.41 20.18
CA ALA A 12 -3.02 12.74 18.87
C ALA A 12 -3.17 11.22 19.01
N MET A 13 -2.48 10.62 19.99
CA MET A 13 -2.51 9.18 20.24
C MET A 13 -3.87 8.73 20.83
N THR A 14 -4.48 9.54 21.70
CA THR A 14 -5.83 9.29 22.23
C THR A 14 -6.94 9.55 21.19
N ALA A 15 -6.76 10.52 20.29
CA ALA A 15 -7.64 10.74 19.15
C ALA A 15 -7.58 9.58 18.13
N SER A 16 -6.39 9.03 17.87
CA SER A 16 -6.22 7.85 16.98
C SER A 16 -6.88 6.60 17.56
N ALA A 17 -6.68 6.33 18.86
CA ALA A 17 -7.30 5.20 19.55
C ALA A 17 -8.84 5.29 19.53
N SER A 18 -9.40 6.47 19.84
CA SER A 18 -10.86 6.69 19.80
C SER A 18 -11.45 6.61 18.38
N ALA A 19 -10.71 7.06 17.36
CA ALA A 19 -11.10 6.92 15.96
C ALA A 19 -11.10 5.44 15.50
N GLY A 20 -10.09 4.67 15.92
CA GLY A 20 -10.01 3.23 15.64
C GLY A 20 -11.14 2.43 16.29
N GLU A 21 -11.47 2.72 17.56
CA GLU A 21 -12.60 2.09 18.26
C GLU A 21 -13.94 2.42 17.59
N THR A 22 -14.12 3.66 17.13
CA THR A 22 -15.33 4.10 16.43
C THR A 22 -15.46 3.37 15.08
N ALA A 23 -14.39 3.32 14.29
CA ALA A 23 -14.37 2.62 13.00
C ALA A 23 -14.61 1.10 13.14
N LEU A 24 -14.08 0.45 14.19
CA LEU A 24 -14.37 -0.95 14.50
C LEU A 24 -15.83 -1.17 14.85
N SER A 25 -16.40 -0.28 15.67
CA SER A 25 -17.81 -0.35 16.07
C SER A 25 -18.73 -0.23 14.87
N GLU A 26 -18.47 0.73 13.98
CA GLU A 26 -19.23 0.96 12.75
C GLU A 26 -19.09 -0.21 11.76
N MET A 27 -17.87 -0.73 11.55
CA MET A 27 -17.64 -1.92 10.73
C MET A 27 -18.43 -3.14 11.25
N ASN A 28 -18.43 -3.37 12.57
CA ASN A 28 -19.19 -4.46 13.18
C ASN A 28 -20.70 -4.27 13.05
N ALA A 29 -21.20 -3.03 13.15
CA ALA A 29 -22.61 -2.72 12.95
C ALA A 29 -23.04 -2.98 11.49
N ALA A 30 -22.23 -2.56 10.50
CA ALA A 30 -22.47 -2.84 9.09
C ALA A 30 -22.47 -4.35 8.80
N PHE A 31 -21.55 -5.10 9.40
CA PHE A 31 -21.50 -6.55 9.26
C PHE A 31 -22.72 -7.25 9.89
N ALA A 32 -23.14 -6.84 11.09
CA ALA A 32 -24.33 -7.37 11.73
C ALA A 32 -25.61 -7.08 10.92
N SER A 33 -25.67 -5.88 10.31
CA SER A 33 -26.74 -5.51 9.38
C SER A 33 -26.78 -6.43 8.16
N CYS A 34 -25.64 -6.79 7.58
CA CYS A 34 -25.56 -7.79 6.50
C CYS A 34 -26.05 -9.17 6.93
N LEU A 35 -25.60 -9.64 8.10
CA LEU A 35 -25.98 -10.97 8.61
C LEU A 35 -27.48 -11.11 8.90
N SER A 36 -28.14 -10.02 9.34
CA SER A 36 -29.58 -10.03 9.59
C SER A 36 -30.42 -10.30 8.33
N LEU A 37 -29.88 -9.95 7.15
CA LEU A 37 -30.50 -10.15 5.85
C LEU A 37 -30.33 -11.59 5.36
N VAL A 38 -29.13 -12.17 5.55
CA VAL A 38 -28.78 -13.53 5.09
C VAL A 38 -29.28 -14.62 6.05
N CYS A 39 -29.31 -14.33 7.34
CA CYS A 39 -29.67 -15.27 8.39
C CYS A 39 -30.83 -14.69 9.23
N PRO A 40 -32.06 -14.64 8.68
CA PRO A 40 -33.20 -14.15 9.43
C PRO A 40 -33.44 -15.06 10.66
N PRO A 41 -33.92 -14.50 11.79
CA PRO A 41 -34.23 -15.28 12.98
C PRO A 41 -35.13 -16.46 12.65
N ILE A 42 -34.78 -17.65 13.15
CA ILE A 42 -35.51 -18.89 12.91
C ILE A 42 -36.95 -18.73 13.45
N GLN A 43 -37.93 -18.61 12.57
CA GLN A 43 -39.34 -18.63 12.91
C GLN A 43 -39.90 -20.04 12.69
N TYR A 44 -40.63 -20.56 13.69
CA TYR A 44 -41.36 -21.82 13.58
C TYR A 44 -42.85 -21.55 13.37
N PRO A 45 -43.50 -22.21 12.38
CA PRO A 45 -42.94 -23.21 11.46
C PRO A 45 -42.09 -22.59 10.34
N PRO A 46 -41.07 -23.30 9.82
CA PRO A 46 -40.16 -22.74 8.83
C PRO A 46 -40.91 -22.39 7.54
N HIS A 47 -40.90 -21.10 7.18
CA HIS A 47 -41.41 -20.67 5.89
C HIS A 47 -40.47 -21.17 4.79
N CYS A 48 -40.87 -22.20 4.05
CA CYS A 48 -40.22 -22.58 2.80
C CYS A 48 -40.22 -21.35 1.86
N ARG A 49 -39.06 -20.71 1.70
CA ARG A 49 -38.88 -19.56 0.81
C ARG A 49 -37.76 -19.84 -0.19
N PHE A 50 -38.01 -20.75 -1.14
CA PHE A 50 -37.25 -20.74 -2.38
C PHE A 50 -38.03 -19.89 -3.38
N ASN A 51 -37.64 -18.62 -3.55
CA ASN A 51 -38.16 -17.76 -4.60
C ASN A 51 -36.98 -17.07 -5.31
N PRO A 52 -36.57 -17.55 -6.50
CA PRO A 52 -35.37 -17.09 -7.19
C PRO A 52 -35.38 -15.61 -7.60
N VAL A 53 -36.55 -14.96 -7.68
CA VAL A 53 -36.65 -13.52 -7.97
C VAL A 53 -36.37 -12.67 -6.72
N ARG A 54 -36.69 -13.18 -5.52
CA ARG A 54 -36.33 -12.52 -4.26
C ARG A 54 -34.82 -12.63 -4.01
N ASP A 55 -34.24 -13.81 -4.23
CA ASP A 55 -32.81 -14.05 -4.02
C ASP A 55 -31.90 -13.13 -4.87
N ALA A 56 -32.35 -12.74 -6.08
CA ALA A 56 -31.63 -11.81 -6.95
C ALA A 56 -31.70 -10.34 -6.49
N ALA A 57 -32.79 -9.93 -5.83
CA ALA A 57 -32.92 -8.60 -5.24
C ALA A 57 -32.20 -8.53 -3.89
N ASP A 58 -32.26 -9.62 -3.11
CA ASP A 58 -31.57 -9.76 -1.84
C ASP A 58 -30.05 -9.78 -2.03
N THR A 59 -29.53 -10.34 -3.13
CA THR A 59 -28.09 -10.30 -3.45
C THR A 59 -27.59 -8.89 -3.77
N ALA A 60 -28.32 -8.08 -4.54
CA ALA A 60 -27.97 -6.68 -4.78
C ALA A 60 -28.00 -5.84 -3.49
N GLU A 61 -28.94 -6.13 -2.58
CA GLU A 61 -28.99 -5.47 -1.27
C GLU A 61 -27.83 -5.92 -0.35
N ILE A 62 -27.45 -7.20 -0.40
CA ILE A 62 -26.26 -7.71 0.30
C ILE A 62 -25.00 -7.01 -0.21
N GLU A 63 -24.84 -6.87 -1.54
CA GLU A 63 -23.69 -6.18 -2.14
C GLU A 63 -23.59 -4.73 -1.67
N ALA A 64 -24.71 -3.99 -1.65
CA ALA A 64 -24.74 -2.61 -1.18
C ALA A 64 -24.37 -2.48 0.32
N ARG A 65 -24.81 -3.40 1.17
CA ARG A 65 -24.46 -3.40 2.61
C ARG A 65 -23.01 -3.85 2.86
N LEU A 66 -22.48 -4.74 2.02
CA LEU A 66 -21.07 -5.12 2.07
C LEU A 66 -20.16 -3.97 1.64
N GLU A 67 -20.59 -3.12 0.71
CA GLU A 67 -19.83 -1.93 0.32
C GLU A 67 -19.60 -1.01 1.52
N GLU A 68 -20.63 -0.77 2.34
CA GLU A 68 -20.52 0.00 3.59
C GLU A 68 -19.54 -0.66 4.59
N PHE A 69 -19.60 -1.98 4.75
CA PHE A 69 -18.63 -2.72 5.56
C PHE A 69 -17.18 -2.51 5.08
N PHE A 70 -16.96 -2.59 3.77
CA PHE A 70 -15.62 -2.42 3.19
C PHE A 70 -15.09 -0.99 3.30
N VAL A 71 -15.96 0.03 3.29
CA VAL A 71 -15.56 1.41 3.57
C VAL A 71 -14.97 1.53 4.98
N HIS A 72 -15.66 1.01 6.00
CA HIS A 72 -15.17 1.04 7.38
C HIS A 72 -13.91 0.18 7.57
N ALA A 73 -13.83 -0.98 6.91
CA ALA A 73 -12.62 -1.80 6.91
C ALA A 73 -11.42 -1.05 6.30
N LYS A 74 -11.64 -0.28 5.23
CA LYS A 74 -10.58 0.51 4.59
C LYS A 74 -10.12 1.67 5.46
N GLN A 75 -11.04 2.32 6.18
CA GLN A 75 -10.71 3.36 7.15
C GLN A 75 -9.82 2.80 8.27
N LEU A 76 -10.16 1.61 8.77
CA LEU A 76 -9.37 0.92 9.80
C LEU A 76 -7.95 0.57 9.30
N GLU A 77 -7.84 0.06 8.09
CA GLU A 77 -6.54 -0.25 7.46
C GLU A 77 -5.65 0.99 7.36
N GLN A 78 -6.22 2.13 6.95
CA GLN A 78 -5.48 3.39 6.86
C GLN A 78 -5.01 3.89 8.23
N LEU A 79 -5.84 3.74 9.28
CA LEU A 79 -5.45 4.08 10.64
C LEU A 79 -4.26 3.23 11.09
N PHE A 80 -4.25 1.92 10.84
CA PHE A 80 -3.13 1.06 11.21
C PHE A 80 -1.85 1.35 10.41
N LEU A 81 -1.96 1.66 9.11
CA LEU A 81 -0.81 2.03 8.30
C LEU A 81 -0.19 3.36 8.76
N ASN A 82 -1.03 4.33 9.11
CA ASN A 82 -0.56 5.61 9.64
C ASN A 82 0.07 5.44 11.02
N ASP A 83 -0.53 4.63 11.91
CA ASP A 83 0.02 4.35 13.23
C ASP A 83 1.36 3.60 13.15
N ALA A 84 1.49 2.64 12.23
CA ALA A 84 2.75 1.95 11.95
C ALA A 84 3.82 2.91 11.39
N ALA A 85 3.46 3.83 10.49
CA ALA A 85 4.38 4.82 9.93
C ALA A 85 4.82 5.85 10.99
N SER A 86 3.90 6.27 11.85
CA SER A 86 4.17 7.16 13.00
C SER A 86 5.04 6.46 14.04
N SER A 87 4.78 5.18 14.35
CA SER A 87 5.60 4.37 15.26
C SER A 87 7.01 4.14 14.72
N LEU A 88 7.18 3.86 13.42
CA LEU A 88 8.51 3.75 12.82
C LEU A 88 9.27 5.09 12.84
N SER A 89 8.55 6.19 12.64
CA SER A 89 9.12 7.54 12.71
C SER A 89 9.48 7.96 14.14
N SER A 90 8.71 7.52 15.16
CA SER A 90 9.01 7.78 16.57
C SER A 90 10.08 6.84 17.12
N MET A 91 10.14 5.57 16.70
CA MET A 91 11.27 4.67 17.01
C MET A 91 12.58 5.17 16.42
N SER A 92 12.54 5.89 15.29
CA SER A 92 13.73 6.58 14.75
C SER A 92 14.21 7.74 15.65
N LEU A 93 13.39 8.21 16.61
CA LEU A 93 13.71 9.31 17.51
C LEU A 93 13.94 8.85 18.97
N GLU A 94 13.34 7.72 19.40
CA GLU A 94 13.36 7.22 20.79
C GLU A 94 14.42 6.16 21.09
N THR A 95 15.30 5.77 20.16
CA THR A 95 16.46 4.93 20.49
C THR A 95 17.54 5.73 21.22
N ALA A 96 17.26 6.09 22.48
CA ALA A 96 18.22 6.63 23.43
C ALA A 96 18.66 5.59 24.49
N ASP A 97 18.52 4.29 24.19
CA ASP A 97 19.18 3.21 24.94
C ASP A 97 20.43 2.73 24.18
N ALA A 98 21.59 2.91 24.82
CA ALA A 98 22.91 2.93 24.18
C ALA A 98 23.37 1.61 23.52
N ASP A 99 22.73 0.47 23.78
CA ASP A 99 23.22 -0.85 23.37
C ASP A 99 22.48 -1.45 22.16
N ALA A 100 21.17 -1.25 22.05
CA ALA A 100 20.39 -1.62 20.85
C ALA A 100 20.58 -0.63 19.69
N ASN A 101 20.92 0.62 20.02
CA ASN A 101 21.15 1.68 19.05
C ASN A 101 22.46 1.48 18.25
N ALA A 102 23.45 0.77 18.80
CA ALA A 102 24.70 0.47 18.11
C ALA A 102 24.47 -0.53 16.97
N ALA A 103 23.69 -1.59 17.21
CA ALA A 103 23.34 -2.58 16.19
C ALA A 103 22.45 -2.00 15.08
N GLY A 104 21.46 -1.17 15.46
CA GLY A 104 20.60 -0.47 14.49
C GLY A 104 21.38 0.53 13.62
N ARG A 105 22.30 1.31 14.23
CA ARG A 105 23.18 2.23 13.48
C ARG A 105 24.18 1.50 12.58
N GLN A 106 24.66 0.33 13.00
CA GLN A 106 25.53 -0.51 12.15
C GLN A 106 24.76 -1.03 10.94
N GLN A 107 23.57 -1.58 11.14
CA GLN A 107 22.70 -2.01 10.04
C GLN A 107 22.33 -0.86 9.10
N GLN A 108 22.03 0.32 9.66
CA GLN A 108 21.79 1.51 8.86
C GLN A 108 23.02 1.92 8.05
N SER A 109 24.21 1.92 8.65
CA SER A 109 25.46 2.22 7.95
C SER A 109 25.81 1.20 6.87
N GLU A 110 25.49 -0.08 7.08
CA GLU A 110 25.65 -1.15 6.09
C GLU A 110 24.71 -0.94 4.90
N LEU A 111 23.45 -0.61 5.16
CA LEU A 111 22.46 -0.29 4.13
C LEU A 111 22.83 0.99 3.35
N GLU A 112 23.29 2.05 4.04
CA GLU A 112 23.76 3.27 3.39
C GLU A 112 24.97 3.02 2.47
N LEU A 113 25.89 2.16 2.89
CA LEU A 113 27.03 1.76 2.06
C LEU A 113 26.59 0.92 0.85
N GLU A 114 25.65 0.00 1.04
CA GLU A 114 25.09 -0.81 -0.05
C GLU A 114 24.34 0.07 -1.06
N ILE A 115 23.58 1.07 -0.60
CA ILE A 115 22.92 2.05 -1.47
C ILE A 115 23.96 2.78 -2.33
N LEU A 116 25.02 3.31 -1.72
CA LEU A 116 26.09 4.00 -2.48
C LEU A 116 26.75 3.08 -3.51
N ASN A 117 26.94 1.80 -3.16
CA ASN A 117 27.50 0.82 -4.07
C ASN A 117 26.55 0.53 -5.25
N LEU A 118 25.26 0.35 -4.97
CA LEU A 118 24.24 0.13 -6.00
C LEU A 118 24.08 1.36 -6.91
N GLU A 119 24.15 2.56 -6.37
CA GLU A 119 24.13 3.81 -7.14
C GLU A 119 25.34 3.92 -8.09
N ALA A 120 26.54 3.53 -7.61
CA ALA A 120 27.74 3.51 -8.44
C ALA A 120 27.64 2.46 -9.57
N GLU A 121 27.17 1.24 -9.27
CA GLU A 121 26.96 0.19 -10.27
C GLU A 121 25.90 0.60 -11.31
N LEU A 122 24.83 1.28 -10.87
CA LEU A 122 23.79 1.79 -11.75
C LEU A 122 24.34 2.85 -12.71
N ALA A 123 25.18 3.76 -12.22
CA ALA A 123 25.86 4.75 -13.07
C ALA A 123 26.77 4.08 -14.11
N GLU A 124 27.58 3.10 -13.71
CA GLU A 124 28.44 2.36 -14.64
C GLU A 124 27.62 1.62 -15.72
N LYS A 125 26.52 0.97 -15.32
CA LYS A 125 25.63 0.28 -16.25
C LYS A 125 24.95 1.25 -17.20
N SER A 126 24.53 2.43 -16.73
CA SER A 126 23.96 3.47 -17.57
C SER A 126 24.96 3.93 -18.64
N ASP A 127 26.21 4.22 -18.25
CA ASP A 127 27.28 4.58 -19.18
C ASP A 127 27.55 3.48 -20.22
N LEU A 128 27.46 2.22 -19.80
CA LEU A 128 27.65 1.08 -20.70
C LEU A 128 26.50 0.96 -21.71
N ILE A 129 25.25 1.21 -21.28
CA ILE A 129 24.08 1.25 -22.16
C ILE A 129 24.24 2.35 -23.21
N ASP A 130 24.70 3.54 -22.83
CA ASP A 130 24.91 4.64 -23.77
C ASP A 130 25.97 4.29 -24.82
N LYS A 131 27.09 3.69 -24.39
CA LYS A 131 28.14 3.21 -25.31
C LYS A 131 27.61 2.15 -26.28
N TYR A 132 26.85 1.18 -25.80
CA TYR A 132 26.26 0.16 -26.68
C TYR A 132 25.18 0.72 -27.59
N THR A 133 24.42 1.71 -27.13
CA THR A 133 23.42 2.41 -27.95
C THR A 133 24.08 3.11 -29.13
N ASP A 134 25.23 3.76 -28.92
CA ASP A 134 25.99 4.38 -30.01
C ASP A 134 26.56 3.35 -30.99
N VAL A 135 27.05 2.21 -30.48
CA VAL A 135 27.49 1.10 -31.33
C VAL A 135 26.34 0.62 -32.20
N VAL A 136 25.19 0.30 -31.62
CA VAL A 136 23.99 -0.16 -32.33
C VAL A 136 23.58 0.85 -33.39
N ARG A 137 23.49 2.14 -33.05
CA ARG A 137 23.18 3.21 -34.01
C ARG A 137 24.20 3.26 -35.16
N GLY A 138 25.47 3.03 -34.88
CA GLY A 138 26.53 2.91 -35.88
C GLY A 138 26.33 1.70 -36.82
N TRP A 139 25.92 0.55 -36.27
CA TRP A 139 25.57 -0.64 -37.06
C TRP A 139 24.32 -0.44 -37.90
N GLU A 140 23.27 0.17 -37.37
CA GLU A 140 22.06 0.53 -38.13
C GLU A 140 22.40 1.41 -39.33
N GLY A 141 23.28 2.42 -39.15
CA GLY A 141 23.74 3.26 -40.25
C GLY A 141 24.53 2.50 -41.30
N LYS A 142 25.40 1.55 -40.90
CA LYS A 142 26.12 0.67 -41.82
C LYS A 142 25.16 -0.24 -42.58
N PHE A 143 24.19 -0.83 -41.89
CA PHE A 143 23.18 -1.71 -42.48
C PHE A 143 22.32 -0.95 -43.49
N LYS A 144 21.85 0.26 -43.16
CA LYS A 144 21.13 1.14 -44.11
C LYS A 144 21.96 1.39 -45.38
N ARG A 145 23.24 1.76 -45.26
CA ARG A 145 24.10 1.96 -46.43
C ARG A 145 24.31 0.69 -47.25
N LEU A 146 24.42 -0.46 -46.59
CA LEU A 146 24.53 -1.74 -47.27
C LEU A 146 23.23 -2.07 -48.03
N ASP A 147 22.09 -1.87 -47.39
CA ASP A 147 20.76 -2.09 -47.99
C ASP A 147 20.53 -1.23 -49.24
N HIS A 148 20.91 0.06 -49.18
CA HIS A 148 20.86 0.96 -50.34
C HIS A 148 21.77 0.50 -51.49
N ARG A 149 22.92 -0.11 -51.19
CA ARG A 149 23.86 -0.63 -52.21
C ARG A 149 23.43 -1.97 -52.77
N MET A 150 22.73 -2.78 -51.98
CA MET A 150 22.22 -4.10 -52.38
C MET A 150 20.87 -4.01 -53.10
N SER A 151 20.18 -2.88 -52.97
CA SER A 151 18.93 -2.57 -53.69
C SER A 151 19.11 -1.37 -54.65
N PRO A 152 20.02 -1.43 -55.65
CA PRO A 152 20.23 -0.31 -56.56
C PRO A 152 19.07 -0.05 -57.55
N ASP A 153 18.11 -0.98 -57.69
CA ASP A 153 16.99 -0.87 -58.64
C ASP A 153 15.62 -1.11 -57.97
N ARG A 154 15.09 -0.07 -57.31
CA ARG A 154 13.65 0.05 -56.99
C ARG A 154 13.16 1.43 -57.43
N GLU A 155 13.25 1.68 -58.73
CA GLU A 155 12.32 2.56 -59.46
C GLU A 155 11.22 1.72 -60.10
#